data_AF-A0A5K1FFC5-F1
#
_entry.id   AF-A0A5K1FFC5-F1
#
_cell.length_a   1.000
_cell.length_b   1.000
_cell.length_c   1.000
_cell.angle_alpha   90.00
_cell.angle_beta   90.00
_cell.angle_gamma   90.00
#
_symmetry.space_group_name_H-M   'P 1'
#
loop_
_entity.id
_entity.type
_entity.pdbx_description
1 polymer ?
#
loop_
_entity_poly.entity_id
_entity_poly.type
_entity_poly.pdbx_seq_one_letter_code
_entity_poly.pdbx_strand_id
1 'polypeptide(L)'
;MNLRNSAVNSPLFQHLHKCVETIKGVDHIVCNSFPKLESPFLELISGVVPIGPLVSANHSKHQPSSFWQEDWSCLDWLDQWPAGSVIYVSLGSMTILNQRKLKS
;
A
#
# COMPACT_ATOMS: atom_id res chain seq x y z
N MET A 1 16.24 11.29 23.96
CA MET A 1 16.51 10.38 22.82
C MET A 1 15.96 11.05 21.57
N ASN A 2 16.82 11.42 20.62
CA ASN A 2 16.46 12.31 19.51
C ASN A 2 15.80 11.47 18.40
N LEU A 3 14.47 11.47 18.34
CA LEU A 3 13.63 10.59 17.48
C LEU A 3 14.01 10.65 15.99
N ARG A 4 14.57 11.78 15.55
CA ARG A 4 15.06 11.99 14.18
C ARG A 4 16.31 11.16 13.85
N ASN A 5 17.22 10.98 14.82
CA ASN A 5 18.44 10.19 14.64
C ASN A 5 18.17 8.67 14.67
N SER A 6 17.15 8.22 15.40
CA SER A 6 16.76 6.80 15.42
C SER A 6 16.05 6.37 14.13
N ALA A 7 15.32 7.27 13.47
CA ALA A 7 14.62 6.94 12.22
C ALA A 7 15.57 6.77 11.02
N VAL A 8 16.57 7.66 10.91
CA VAL A 8 17.59 7.62 9.85
C VAL A 8 18.50 6.40 9.95
N ASN A 9 18.74 5.90 11.17
CA ASN A 9 19.52 4.67 11.39
C ASN A 9 18.66 3.39 11.38
N SER A 10 17.36 3.49 11.07
CA SER A 10 16.53 2.29 10.98
C SER A 10 16.91 1.46 9.74
N PRO A 11 16.97 0.12 9.85
CA PRO A 11 17.24 -0.75 8.71
C PRO A 11 16.29 -0.51 7.53
N LEU A 12 15.03 -0.17 7.83
CA LEU A 12 14.02 0.18 6.82
C LEU A 12 14.41 1.44 6.04
N PHE A 13 14.81 2.52 6.72
CA PHE A 13 15.22 3.75 6.06
C PHE A 13 16.45 3.53 5.17
N GLN A 14 17.45 2.81 5.66
CA GLN A 14 18.66 2.49 4.89
C GLN A 14 18.33 1.63 3.66
N HIS A 15 17.42 0.67 3.80
CA HIS A 15 16.93 -0.15 2.70
C HIS A 15 16.20 0.70 1.65
N LEU A 16 15.26 1.54 2.06
CA LEU A 16 14.53 2.45 1.17
C LEU A 16 15.47 3.42 0.44
N HIS A 17 16.44 4.00 1.15
CA HIS A 17 17.45 4.86 0.54
C HIS A 17 18.24 4.11 -0.54
N LYS A 18 18.69 2.88 -0.26
CA LYS A 18 19.40 2.06 -1.26
C LYS A 18 18.52 1.74 -2.47
N CYS A 19 17.24 1.45 -2.28
CA CYS A 19 16.30 1.27 -3.39
C CYS A 19 16.21 2.52 -4.26
N VAL A 20 16.08 3.71 -3.65
CA VAL A 20 16.05 4.99 -4.37
C VAL A 20 17.35 5.26 -5.13
N GLU A 21 18.51 4.95 -4.55
CA GLU A 21 19.78 5.08 -5.26
C GLU A 21 19.87 4.11 -6.45
N THR A 22 19.33 2.90 -6.33
CA THR A 22 19.38 1.87 -7.37
C THR A 22 18.50 2.21 -8.57
N ILE A 23 17.42 2.96 -8.38
CA ILE A 23 16.56 3.42 -9.48
C ILE A 23 17.11 4.65 -10.21
N LYS A 24 18.21 5.27 -9.73
CA LYS A 24 18.82 6.38 -10.46
C LYS A 24 19.43 5.91 -11.77
N GLY A 25 19.05 6.56 -12.86
CA GLY A 25 19.59 6.27 -14.20
C GLY A 25 18.95 5.08 -14.89
N VAL A 26 17.85 4.52 -14.37
CA VAL A 26 17.03 3.57 -15.15
C VAL A 26 16.28 4.33 -16.25
N ASP A 27 16.13 3.71 -17.42
CA ASP A 27 15.44 4.34 -18.56
C ASP A 27 13.93 4.43 -18.34
N HIS A 28 13.36 3.42 -17.67
CA HIS A 28 11.93 3.29 -17.46
C HIS A 28 11.58 2.87 -16.04
N ILE A 29 10.60 3.57 -15.45
CA ILE A 29 10.01 3.25 -14.15
C ILE A 29 8.56 2.83 -14.38
N VAL A 30 8.31 1.53 -14.35
CA VAL A 30 6.94 1.01 -14.47
C VAL A 30 6.18 1.31 -13.17
N CYS A 31 5.07 2.03 -13.28
CA CYS A 31 4.27 2.46 -12.13
C CYS A 31 2.84 1.95 -12.26
N ASN A 32 2.34 1.28 -11.21
CA ASN A 32 0.93 0.89 -11.12
C ASN A 32 0.05 2.09 -10.73
N SER A 33 -0.04 3.06 -11.63
CA SER A 33 -0.81 4.30 -11.49
C SER A 33 -1.37 4.71 -12.85
N PHE A 34 -2.17 5.78 -12.89
CA PHE A 34 -2.71 6.36 -14.12
C PHE A 34 -2.87 7.89 -14.01
N PRO A 35 -2.78 8.64 -15.12
CA PRO A 35 -2.74 10.11 -15.08
C PRO A 35 -3.91 10.78 -14.34
N LYS A 36 -5.14 10.28 -14.51
CA LYS A 36 -6.31 10.84 -13.82
C LYS A 36 -6.22 10.73 -12.28
N LEU A 37 -5.42 9.81 -11.75
CA LEU A 37 -5.22 9.65 -10.31
C LEU A 37 -4.13 10.58 -9.76
N GLU A 38 -2.99 10.69 -10.46
CA GLU A 38 -1.77 11.28 -9.89
C GLU A 38 -1.18 12.44 -10.70
N SER A 39 -1.76 12.87 -11.83
CA SER A 39 -1.27 14.06 -12.50
C SER A 39 -1.40 15.31 -11.61
N PRO A 40 -0.39 16.21 -11.60
CA PRO A 40 0.79 16.24 -12.48
C PRO A 40 2.02 15.48 -11.94
N PHE A 41 1.92 14.77 -10.82
CA PHE A 41 3.07 14.16 -10.14
C PHE A 41 3.85 13.19 -11.02
N LEU A 42 3.16 12.41 -11.87
CA LEU A 42 3.82 11.52 -12.83
C LEU A 42 4.77 12.27 -13.78
N GLU A 43 4.47 13.51 -14.15
CA GLU A 43 5.31 14.32 -15.06
C GLU A 43 6.64 14.73 -14.39
N LEU A 44 6.71 14.70 -13.06
CA LEU A 44 7.94 15.00 -12.31
C LEU A 44 8.90 13.81 -12.26
N ILE A 45 8.43 12.60 -12.59
CA ILE A 45 9.22 11.38 -12.52
C ILE A 45 9.76 11.05 -13.91
N SER A 46 11.05 11.28 -14.12
CA SER A 46 11.73 10.95 -15.37
C SER A 46 11.59 9.46 -15.70
N GLY A 47 11.18 9.14 -16.92
CA GLY A 47 11.06 7.77 -17.41
C GLY A 47 9.87 6.98 -16.84
N VAL A 48 8.93 7.61 -16.12
CA VAL A 48 7.77 6.88 -15.60
C VAL A 48 6.85 6.38 -16.72
N VAL A 49 6.39 5.14 -16.59
CA VAL A 49 5.41 4.50 -17.48
C VAL A 49 4.23 4.03 -16.63
N PRO A 50 3.14 4.80 -16.55
CA PRO A 50 1.95 4.41 -15.82
C PRO A 50 1.21 3.28 -16.56
N ILE A 51 1.05 2.13 -15.90
CA ILE A 51 0.38 0.94 -16.46
C ILE A 51 -0.83 0.48 -15.64
N GLY A 52 -1.28 1.31 -14.70
CA GLY A 52 -2.36 0.99 -13.79
C GLY A 52 -3.78 1.27 -14.33
N PRO A 53 -4.82 0.80 -13.61
CA PRO A 53 -4.72 0.03 -12.38
C PRO A 53 -4.52 -1.47 -12.66
N LEU A 54 -3.38 -2.02 -12.25
CA LEU A 54 -3.15 -3.45 -12.13
C LEU A 54 -3.77 -3.91 -10.81
N VAL A 55 -5.03 -4.33 -10.89
CA VAL A 55 -5.72 -5.03 -9.80
C VAL A 55 -5.63 -6.52 -10.09
N SER A 56 -5.40 -7.35 -9.08
CA SER A 56 -5.40 -8.81 -9.24
C SER A 56 -6.73 -9.25 -9.86
N ALA A 57 -6.70 -9.83 -11.06
CA ALA A 57 -7.90 -10.15 -11.85
C ALA A 57 -8.60 -11.45 -11.42
N ASN A 58 -8.10 -12.13 -10.38
CA ASN A 58 -8.58 -13.46 -10.05
C ASN A 58 -9.71 -13.43 -9.01
N HIS A 59 -10.93 -13.46 -9.54
CA HIS A 59 -12.19 -13.74 -8.82
C HIS A 59 -12.26 -15.17 -8.23
N SER A 60 -11.21 -15.98 -8.36
CA SER A 60 -11.12 -17.25 -7.63
C SER A 60 -10.81 -16.94 -6.17
N LYS A 61 -11.69 -17.36 -5.26
CA LYS A 61 -11.70 -17.15 -3.80
C LYS A 61 -10.42 -17.56 -3.02
N HIS A 62 -9.31 -17.86 -3.69
CA HIS A 62 -8.18 -18.60 -3.11
C HIS A 62 -6.79 -18.18 -3.61
N GLN A 63 -6.58 -16.93 -4.00
CA GLN A 63 -5.22 -16.41 -4.15
C GLN A 63 -4.90 -15.44 -3.02
N PRO A 64 -3.98 -15.79 -2.11
CA PRO A 64 -3.63 -14.92 -0.99
C PRO A 64 -2.99 -13.64 -1.54
N SER A 65 -3.70 -12.53 -1.39
CA SER A 65 -3.16 -11.19 -1.64
C SER A 65 -2.36 -10.68 -0.43
N SER A 66 -2.49 -11.39 0.69
CA SER A 66 -1.82 -11.11 1.95
C SER A 66 -0.90 -12.26 2.36
N PHE A 67 0.09 -11.95 3.20
CA PHE A 67 0.97 -12.97 3.80
C PHE A 67 0.27 -13.84 4.86
N TRP A 68 -1.02 -13.62 5.12
CA TRP A 68 -1.78 -14.25 6.21
C TRP A 68 -2.99 -15.02 5.66
N GLN A 69 -3.51 -15.96 6.45
CA GLN A 69 -4.75 -16.64 6.09
C GLN A 69 -5.90 -15.64 6.13
N GLU A 70 -6.60 -15.51 5.01
CA GLU A 70 -7.73 -14.59 4.86
C GLU A 70 -8.99 -15.18 5.54
N ASP A 71 -9.63 -14.38 6.38
CA ASP A 71 -10.93 -14.69 6.99
C ASP A 71 -12.05 -14.06 6.15
N TRP A 72 -12.84 -14.93 5.53
CA TRP A 72 -13.91 -14.54 4.63
C TRP A 72 -15.25 -14.32 5.34
N SER A 73 -15.35 -14.63 6.65
CA SER A 73 -16.60 -14.46 7.42
C SER A 73 -17.08 -13.01 7.47
N CYS A 74 -16.17 -12.05 7.31
CA CYS A 74 -16.50 -10.63 7.20
C CYS A 74 -17.33 -10.29 5.96
N LEU A 75 -17.23 -11.07 4.88
CA LEU A 75 -18.06 -10.89 3.68
C LEU A 75 -19.49 -11.38 3.92
N ASP A 76 -19.66 -12.53 4.59
CA ASP A 76 -20.99 -13.02 4.96
C ASP A 76 -21.71 -12.06 5.93
N TRP A 77 -20.95 -11.36 6.78
CA TRP A 77 -21.47 -10.26 7.61
C TRP A 77 -21.84 -9.03 6.77
N LEU A 78 -21.02 -8.66 5.78
CA LEU A 78 -21.25 -7.51 4.91
C LEU A 78 -22.54 -7.65 4.09
N ASP A 79 -22.84 -8.86 3.62
CA ASP A 79 -24.02 -9.18 2.80
C ASP A 79 -25.37 -8.90 3.52
N GLN A 80 -25.35 -8.75 4.86
CA GLN A 80 -26.55 -8.47 5.66
C GLN A 80 -26.93 -6.99 5.72
N TRP A 81 -26.07 -6.09 5.21
CA TRP A 81 -26.27 -4.65 5.31
C TRP A 81 -26.68 -4.01 3.98
N PRO A 82 -27.46 -2.92 4.00
CA PRO A 82 -27.75 -2.15 2.79
C PRO A 82 -26.48 -1.64 2.07
N ALA A 83 -26.58 -1.47 0.76
CA ALA A 83 -25.48 -0.94 -0.04
C ALA A 83 -25.03 0.44 0.47
N GLY A 84 -23.73 0.61 0.70
CA GLY A 84 -23.14 1.86 1.14
C GLY A 84 -23.35 2.22 2.62
N SER A 85 -23.92 1.33 3.44
CA SER A 85 -24.13 1.60 4.88
C SER A 85 -22.96 1.16 5.78
N VAL A 86 -21.97 0.44 5.24
CA VAL A 86 -20.84 -0.10 6.00
C VAL A 86 -19.56 0.65 5.66
N ILE A 87 -18.76 0.96 6.68
CA ILE A 87 -17.45 1.58 6.53
C ILE A 87 -16.37 0.50 6.63
N TYR A 88 -15.57 0.35 5.59
CA TYR A 88 -14.38 -0.51 5.62
C TYR A 88 -13.21 0.22 6.30
N VAL A 89 -12.56 -0.46 7.25
CA VAL A 89 -11.36 0.06 7.93
C VAL A 89 -10.25 -0.98 7.83
N SER A 90 -9.15 -0.62 7.19
CA SER A 90 -7.92 -1.42 7.13
C SER A 90 -6.71 -0.51 7.09
N LEU A 91 -5.68 -0.88 7.84
CA LEU A 91 -4.40 -0.16 7.91
C LEU A 91 -3.27 -0.91 7.22
N GLY A 92 -3.61 -1.99 6.49
CA GLY A 92 -2.63 -2.89 5.89
C GLY A 92 -1.82 -3.70 6.91
N SER A 93 -0.93 -4.54 6.40
CA SER A 93 -0.16 -5.52 7.17
C SER A 93 1.04 -4.96 7.94
N MET A 94 1.45 -3.72 7.66
CA MET A 94 2.66 -3.11 8.24
C MET A 94 2.37 -2.24 9.48
N THR A 95 1.10 -2.07 9.86
CA THR A 95 0.74 -1.13 10.92
C THR A 95 0.91 -1.74 12.31
N ILE A 96 1.68 -1.06 13.17
CA ILE A 96 1.84 -1.40 14.59
C ILE A 96 1.04 -0.40 15.44
N LEU A 97 -0.04 -0.86 16.07
CA LEU A 97 -0.86 -0.07 16.99
C LEU A 97 -0.72 -0.52 18.44
N ASN A 98 -0.55 0.44 19.32
CA ASN A 98 -0.58 0.24 20.77
C ASN A 98 -2.04 0.40 21.26
N GLN A 99 -2.43 -0.30 22.32
CA GLN A 99 -3.80 -0.29 22.86
C GLN A 99 -4.36 1.12 23.14
N ARG A 100 -3.52 2.07 23.56
CA ARG A 100 -3.93 3.47 23.80
C ARG A 100 -4.45 4.17 22.53
N LYS A 101 -3.93 3.82 21.36
CA LYS A 101 -4.34 4.41 20.07
C LYS A 101 -5.65 3.81 19.53
N LEU A 102 -6.07 2.67 20.07
CA LEU A 102 -7.30 1.96 19.67
C LEU A 102 -8.53 2.32 20.54
N LYS A 103 -8.31 2.94 21.70
CA LYS A 103 -9.35 3.17 22.73
C LYS A 103 -9.76 4.65 22.87
N SER A 104 -9.56 5.47 21.83
CA SER A 104 -9.96 6.88 21.88
C SER A 104 -11.48 7.04 21.85
#